data_AF-A0A1R4I9Z0-F1
#
_entry.id   AF-A0A1R4I9Z0-F1
#
_cell.length_a   1.000
_cell.length_b   1.000
_cell.length_c   1.000
_cell.angle_alpha   90.00
_cell.angle_beta   90.00
_cell.angle_gamma   90.00
#
_symmetry.space_group_name_H-M   'P 1'
#
loop_
_entity.id
_entity.type
_entity.pdbx_description
1 polymer ?
#
loop_
_entity_poly.entity_id
_entity_poly.type
_entity_poly.pdbx_seq_one_letter_code
_entity_poly.pdbx_strand_id
1 'polypeptide(L)'
;MVATIILLALYVVTMLAAVLRRSAARPIAVAGVVILVLAPVVTYAAVAWSSGFILSEAGELGADIQTIVASPTDDPVGQWGEVGERSAFLTVLDDGTVAGSDGCNGMSGAWSVSDGRVVFSDMITSLMMCSGLESELQGSVVAAVASGDTLYVLDENGGLSGVLSRAPNQ
;
A
#
# COMPACT_ATOMS: atom_id res chain seq x y z
N MET A 1 4.26 -23.39 -2.12
CA MET A 1 5.61 -23.64 -2.70
C MET A 1 6.06 -25.09 -2.55
N VAL A 2 6.14 -25.65 -1.33
CA VAL A 2 6.59 -27.05 -1.09
C VAL A 2 5.69 -28.09 -1.78
N ALA A 3 4.36 -27.96 -1.71
CA ALA A 3 3.43 -28.87 -2.39
C ALA A 3 3.61 -28.89 -3.92
N THR A 4 3.91 -27.73 -4.51
CA THR A 4 4.15 -27.58 -5.95
C THR A 4 5.40 -28.33 -6.39
N ILE A 5 6.46 -28.27 -5.59
CA ILE A 5 7.75 -28.96 -5.86
C ILE A 5 7.58 -30.48 -5.77
N ILE A 6 6.83 -30.97 -4.77
CA ILE A 6 6.55 -32.41 -4.59
C ILE A 6 5.76 -32.96 -5.77
N LEU A 7 4.72 -32.24 -6.22
CA LEU A 7 3.92 -32.65 -7.38
C LEU A 7 4.75 -32.70 -8.67
N LEU A 8 5.66 -31.74 -8.87
CA LEU A 8 6.54 -31.69 -10.04
C LEU A 8 7.55 -32.84 -10.03
N ALA A 9 8.10 -33.20 -8.86
CA ALA A 9 9.00 -34.34 -8.72
C ALA A 9 8.32 -35.69 -9.02
N LEU A 10 7.11 -35.91 -8.48
CA LEU A 10 6.33 -37.13 -8.75
C LEU A 10 5.95 -37.23 -10.23
N TYR A 11 5.64 -36.10 -10.86
CA TYR A 11 5.36 -36.02 -12.29
C TYR A 11 6.58 -36.41 -13.16
N VAL A 12 7.77 -35.88 -12.86
CA VAL A 12 8.99 -36.20 -13.61
C VAL A 12 9.34 -37.70 -13.50
N VAL A 13 9.20 -38.27 -12.30
CA VAL A 13 9.46 -39.70 -12.05
C VAL A 13 8.50 -40.61 -12.82
N THR A 14 7.20 -40.27 -12.84
CA THR A 14 6.20 -41.05 -13.58
C THR A 14 6.39 -40.94 -15.10
N MET A 15 6.79 -39.77 -15.60
CA MET A 15 7.11 -39.54 -17.01
C MET A 15 8.34 -40.33 -17.46
N LEU A 16 9.42 -40.32 -16.67
CA LEU A 16 10.60 -41.16 -16.89
C LEU A 16 10.25 -42.65 -16.89
N ALA A 17 9.45 -43.12 -15.94
CA ALA A 17 9.04 -44.52 -15.87
C ALA A 17 8.21 -44.97 -17.10
N ALA A 18 7.35 -44.09 -17.61
CA ALA A 18 6.55 -44.33 -18.81
C ALA A 18 7.41 -44.34 -20.09
N VAL A 19 8.38 -43.42 -20.21
CA VAL A 19 9.30 -43.34 -21.36
C VAL A 19 10.28 -44.52 -21.37
N LEU A 20 10.78 -44.96 -20.21
CA LEU A 20 11.78 -46.02 -20.09
C LEU A 20 11.19 -47.44 -20.28
N ARG A 21 9.90 -47.67 -20.00
CA ARG A 21 9.25 -48.96 -20.26
C ARG A 21 9.03 -49.18 -21.76
N ARG A 22 9.69 -50.18 -22.34
CA ARG A 22 9.52 -50.60 -23.75
C ARG A 22 8.30 -51.52 -23.89
N SER A 23 7.12 -50.97 -24.16
CA SER A 23 5.92 -51.74 -24.51
C SER A 23 5.33 -51.30 -25.86
N ALA A 24 4.64 -52.21 -26.56
CA ALA A 24 4.04 -51.91 -27.87
C ALA A 24 2.93 -50.84 -27.83
N ALA A 25 2.40 -50.51 -26.64
CA ALA A 25 1.38 -49.48 -26.43
C ALA A 25 1.94 -48.06 -26.21
N ARG A 26 3.26 -47.89 -26.35
CA ARG A 26 4.00 -46.63 -26.16
C ARG A 26 3.41 -45.38 -26.80
N PRO A 27 3.01 -45.35 -28.08
CA PRO A 27 2.55 -44.10 -28.69
C PRO A 27 1.22 -43.60 -28.09
N ILE A 28 0.34 -44.51 -27.67
CA ILE A 28 -0.96 -44.17 -27.08
C ILE A 28 -0.79 -43.62 -25.66
N ALA A 29 0.10 -44.24 -24.86
CA ALA A 29 0.38 -43.78 -23.50
C ALA A 29 1.11 -42.43 -23.47
N VAL A 30 2.04 -42.19 -24.40
CA VAL A 30 2.76 -40.91 -24.52
C VAL A 30 1.81 -39.79 -24.96
N ALA A 31 0.92 -40.05 -25.94
CA ALA A 31 -0.06 -39.07 -26.39
C ALA A 31 -1.04 -38.67 -25.27
N GLY A 32 -1.52 -39.63 -24.48
CA GLY A 32 -2.40 -39.36 -23.34
C GLY A 32 -1.75 -38.48 -22.27
N VAL A 33 -0.49 -38.75 -21.92
CA VAL A 33 0.25 -37.95 -20.92
C VAL A 33 0.56 -36.54 -21.45
N VAL A 34 0.94 -36.40 -22.72
CA VAL A 34 1.19 -35.08 -23.32
C VAL A 34 -0.07 -34.21 -23.33
N ILE A 35 -1.24 -34.78 -23.65
CA ILE A 35 -2.53 -34.05 -23.63
C ILE A 35 -2.90 -33.61 -22.20
N LEU A 36 -2.69 -34.48 -21.21
CA LEU A 36 -2.97 -34.20 -19.79
C LEU A 36 -2.06 -33.09 -19.21
N VAL A 37 -0.88 -32.88 -19.83
CA VAL A 37 0.13 -31.89 -19.42
C VAL A 37 -0.05 -30.55 -20.11
N LEU A 38 -0.47 -30.56 -21.38
CA LEU A 38 -0.76 -29.32 -22.11
C LEU A 38 -2.06 -28.68 -21.65
N ALA A 39 -3.04 -29.46 -21.17
CA ALA A 39 -4.31 -28.94 -20.67
C ALA A 39 -4.15 -27.86 -19.57
N PRO A 40 -3.42 -28.08 -18.46
CA PRO A 40 -3.24 -27.06 -17.42
C PRO A 40 -2.36 -25.88 -17.87
N VAL A 41 -1.43 -26.07 -18.82
CA VAL A 41 -0.59 -24.96 -19.35
C VAL A 41 -1.42 -24.02 -20.22
N VAL A 42 -2.32 -24.58 -21.05
CA VAL A 42 -3.27 -23.80 -21.86
C VAL A 42 -4.31 -23.11 -20.97
N THR A 43 -4.79 -23.77 -19.91
CA THR A 43 -5.68 -23.13 -18.92
C THR A 43 -4.98 -22.02 -18.14
N TYR A 44 -3.71 -22.21 -17.75
CA TYR A 44 -2.94 -21.19 -17.04
C TYR A 44 -2.66 -19.96 -17.92
N ALA A 45 -2.31 -20.17 -19.19
CA ALA A 45 -2.17 -19.08 -20.16
C ALA A 45 -3.51 -18.40 -20.50
N ALA A 46 -4.66 -19.09 -20.42
CA ALA A 46 -5.96 -18.44 -20.59
C ALA A 46 -6.36 -17.62 -19.35
N VAL A 47 -6.04 -18.09 -18.14
CA VAL A 47 -6.38 -17.39 -16.89
C VAL A 47 -5.48 -16.18 -16.67
N ALA A 48 -4.18 -16.28 -16.96
CA ALA A 48 -3.20 -15.20 -16.78
C ALA A 48 -3.37 -14.01 -17.74
N TRP A 49 -4.15 -14.17 -18.81
CA TRP A 49 -4.46 -13.10 -19.78
C TRP A 49 -5.96 -12.79 -19.85
N SER A 50 -6.78 -13.44 -19.02
CA SER A 50 -8.18 -13.03 -18.85
C SER A 50 -8.18 -11.73 -18.05
N SER A 51 -9.04 -10.78 -18.42
CA SER A 51 -9.18 -9.46 -17.80
C SER A 51 -9.71 -9.50 -16.35
N GLY A 52 -9.53 -10.61 -15.64
CA GLY A 52 -10.00 -10.86 -14.28
C GLY A 52 -8.97 -11.50 -13.34
N PHE A 53 -7.73 -11.79 -13.78
CA PHE A 53 -6.64 -12.17 -12.86
C PHE A 53 -5.84 -10.91 -12.49
N ILE A 54 -6.37 -10.14 -11.54
CA ILE A 54 -5.67 -9.00 -10.96
C ILE A 54 -4.87 -9.52 -9.74
N LEU A 55 -3.54 -9.34 -9.77
CA LEU A 55 -2.75 -9.36 -8.54
C LEU A 55 -3.23 -8.19 -7.67
N SER A 56 -4.01 -8.48 -6.63
CA SER A 56 -4.40 -7.54 -5.57
C SER A 56 -5.30 -6.36 -6.01
N GLU A 57 -6.51 -6.34 -5.45
CA GLU A 57 -7.48 -5.24 -5.48
C GLU A 57 -7.03 -4.01 -4.65
N ALA A 58 -5.84 -3.47 -4.92
CA ALA A 58 -5.38 -2.17 -4.39
C ALA A 58 -5.26 -1.08 -5.48
N GLY A 59 -5.53 -1.44 -6.74
CA GLY A 59 -5.08 -0.67 -7.91
C GLY A 59 -5.83 0.61 -8.23
N GLU A 60 -7.12 0.74 -7.92
CA GLU A 60 -7.88 1.91 -8.38
C GLU A 60 -7.81 3.09 -7.40
N LEU A 61 -7.93 2.86 -6.09
CA LEU A 61 -7.70 3.92 -5.08
C LEU A 61 -6.22 4.27 -4.93
N GLY A 62 -5.30 3.29 -5.04
CA GLY A 62 -3.87 3.52 -4.86
C GLY A 62 -3.24 4.36 -5.97
N ALA A 63 -3.72 4.23 -7.21
CA ALA A 63 -3.23 5.02 -8.34
C ALA A 63 -3.61 6.51 -8.22
N ASP A 64 -4.81 6.80 -7.70
CA ASP A 64 -5.27 8.17 -7.48
C ASP A 64 -4.46 8.86 -6.37
N ILE A 65 -4.27 8.16 -5.24
CA ILE A 65 -3.45 8.66 -4.12
C ILE A 65 -2.01 8.93 -4.57
N GLN A 66 -1.38 8.01 -5.32
CA GLN A 66 -0.01 8.24 -5.82
C GLN A 66 0.09 9.47 -6.74
N THR A 67 -0.94 9.71 -7.55
CA THR A 67 -1.00 10.89 -8.42
C THR A 67 -1.15 12.17 -7.61
N ILE A 68 -2.00 12.14 -6.57
CA ILE A 68 -2.21 13.27 -5.66
C ILE A 68 -0.93 13.61 -4.89
N VAL A 69 -0.29 12.63 -4.24
CA VAL A 69 0.93 12.87 -3.46
C VAL A 69 2.16 13.19 -4.32
N ALA A 70 2.10 12.98 -5.63
CA ALA A 70 3.12 13.40 -6.59
C ALA A 70 2.88 14.82 -7.14
N SER A 71 1.68 15.37 -6.94
CA SER A 71 1.34 16.72 -7.36
C SER A 71 1.86 17.75 -6.34
N PRO A 72 2.17 18.99 -6.78
CA PRO A 72 2.51 20.06 -5.86
C PRO A 72 1.37 20.32 -4.88
N THR A 73 1.72 20.55 -3.61
CA THR A 73 0.79 20.88 -2.54
C THR A 73 0.09 22.21 -2.82
N ASP A 74 -1.21 22.24 -2.56
CA ASP A 74 -1.99 23.47 -2.38
C ASP A 74 -1.57 24.18 -1.08
N ASP A 75 -2.18 25.35 -0.82
CA ASP A 75 -1.95 26.12 0.41
C ASP A 75 -2.25 25.28 1.66
N PRO A 76 -1.22 24.96 2.46
CA PRO A 76 -1.38 24.11 3.62
C PRO A 76 -1.87 24.87 4.86
N VAL A 77 -1.90 26.21 4.83
CA VAL A 77 -2.29 27.03 5.98
C VAL A 77 -3.74 26.74 6.37
N GLY A 78 -3.97 26.58 7.68
CA GLY A 78 -5.27 26.32 8.27
C GLY A 78 -5.28 25.13 9.23
N GLN A 79 -6.49 24.73 9.61
CA GLN A 79 -6.73 23.59 10.50
C GLN A 79 -7.19 22.36 9.70
N TRP A 80 -6.62 21.22 10.06
CA TRP A 80 -6.82 19.92 9.44
C TRP A 80 -7.18 18.92 10.53
N GLY A 81 -8.28 18.20 10.36
CA GLY A 81 -8.89 17.37 11.40
C GLY A 81 -9.73 18.18 12.38
N GLU A 82 -10.63 17.49 13.08
CA GLU A 82 -11.45 18.09 14.12
C GLU A 82 -10.68 18.16 15.44
N VAL A 83 -10.78 19.27 16.16
CA VAL A 83 -10.18 19.38 17.50
C VAL A 83 -11.09 18.73 18.53
N GLY A 84 -10.60 17.67 19.17
CA GLY A 84 -11.30 16.95 20.22
C GLY A 84 -10.34 16.21 21.15
N GLU A 85 -10.84 15.70 22.28
CA GLU A 85 -10.04 15.11 23.36
C GLU A 85 -9.21 13.89 22.91
N ARG A 86 -9.62 13.20 21.84
CA ARG A 86 -8.93 12.05 21.25
C ARG A 86 -8.80 12.13 19.73
N SER A 87 -8.88 13.33 19.19
CA SER A 87 -8.88 13.55 17.74
C SER A 87 -7.48 13.84 17.23
N ALA A 88 -7.16 13.30 16.05
CA ALA A 88 -5.97 13.67 15.31
C ALA A 88 -6.21 14.99 14.56
N PHE A 89 -5.33 15.98 14.75
CA PHE A 89 -5.42 17.25 14.03
C PHE A 89 -4.05 17.93 13.88
N LEU A 90 -3.94 18.77 12.85
CA LEU A 90 -2.82 19.69 12.62
C LEU A 90 -3.37 21.10 12.36
N THR A 91 -2.71 22.10 12.93
CA THR A 91 -2.90 23.52 12.65
C THR A 91 -1.59 24.04 12.07
N VAL A 92 -1.62 24.39 10.79
CA VAL A 92 -0.50 24.95 10.04
C VAL A 92 -0.68 26.46 9.98
N LEU A 93 0.23 27.21 10.59
CA LEU A 93 0.16 28.67 10.68
C LEU A 93 1.02 29.33 9.60
N ASP A 94 0.61 30.49 9.12
CA ASP A 94 1.29 31.26 8.07
C ASP A 94 2.71 31.74 8.47
N ASP A 95 3.01 31.74 9.77
CA ASP A 95 4.32 32.09 10.34
C ASP A 95 5.37 30.97 10.25
N GLY A 96 5.01 29.82 9.66
CA GLY A 96 5.90 28.67 9.52
C GLY A 96 5.87 27.70 10.71
N THR A 97 4.94 27.87 11.65
CA THR A 97 4.76 26.96 12.79
C THR A 97 3.63 25.96 12.57
N VAL A 98 3.76 24.78 13.16
CA VAL A 98 2.71 23.75 13.17
C VAL A 98 2.47 23.26 14.59
N ALA A 99 1.21 23.03 14.94
CA ALA A 99 0.80 22.42 16.20
C ALA A 99 -0.27 21.37 15.94
N GLY A 100 -0.40 20.38 16.81
CA GLY A 100 -1.37 19.32 16.60
C GLY A 100 -1.45 18.30 17.72
N SER A 101 -2.19 17.25 17.44
CA SER A 101 -2.33 16.08 18.30
C SER A 101 -2.47 14.85 17.44
N ASP A 102 -1.85 13.74 17.82
CA ASP A 102 -2.15 12.42 17.23
C ASP A 102 -3.38 11.77 17.89
N GLY A 103 -4.15 12.50 18.70
CA GLY A 103 -5.26 12.00 19.51
C GLY A 103 -4.83 11.39 20.86
N CYS A 104 -3.53 11.24 21.09
CA CYS A 104 -2.94 10.83 22.38
C CYS A 104 -1.87 11.83 22.83
N ASN A 105 -0.96 12.16 21.93
CA ASN A 105 0.19 13.01 22.14
C ASN A 105 0.00 14.34 21.44
N GLY A 106 0.30 15.41 22.17
CA GLY A 106 0.45 16.73 21.58
C GLY A 106 1.76 16.81 20.80
N MET A 107 1.72 17.52 19.66
CA MET A 107 2.90 17.76 18.83
C MET A 107 2.99 19.23 18.39
N SER A 108 4.22 19.69 18.16
CA SER A 108 4.50 21.02 17.62
C SER A 108 5.83 21.05 16.90
N GLY A 109 5.99 21.92 15.91
CA GLY A 109 7.25 22.12 15.21
C GLY A 109 7.18 23.27 14.22
N ALA A 110 8.01 23.21 13.20
CA ALA A 110 8.02 24.13 12.08
C ALA A 110 7.61 23.41 10.78
N TRP A 111 7.20 24.18 9.78
CA TRP A 111 6.92 23.67 8.45
C TRP A 111 7.47 24.60 7.37
N SER A 112 7.70 24.03 6.19
CA SER A 112 8.06 24.77 4.98
C SER A 112 7.54 24.03 3.74
N VAL A 113 7.57 24.67 2.57
CA VAL A 113 7.30 23.99 1.30
C VAL A 113 8.62 23.72 0.58
N SER A 114 8.90 22.43 0.31
CA SER A 114 10.02 22.01 -0.54
C SER A 114 9.53 20.98 -1.55
N ASP A 115 9.96 21.11 -2.80
CA ASP A 115 9.63 20.16 -3.88
C ASP A 115 8.12 19.87 -4.02
N GLY A 116 7.30 20.88 -3.77
CA GLY A 116 5.84 20.76 -3.83
C GLY A 116 5.24 19.97 -2.66
N ARG A 117 5.94 19.81 -1.54
CA ARG A 117 5.42 19.14 -0.33
C ARG A 117 5.55 20.05 0.88
N VAL A 118 4.63 19.89 1.82
CA VAL A 118 4.79 20.42 3.18
C VAL A 118 5.81 19.53 3.88
N VAL A 119 6.92 20.11 4.35
CA VAL A 119 7.96 19.40 5.10
C VAL A 119 7.91 19.90 6.53
N PHE A 120 7.75 18.97 7.48
CA PHE A 120 7.73 19.26 8.90
C PHE A 120 9.12 19.08 9.50
N SER A 121 9.56 20.03 10.31
CA SER A 121 10.88 20.04 10.94
C SER A 121 10.78 20.41 12.41
N ASP A 122 11.80 20.03 13.18
CA ASP A 122 11.89 20.31 14.63
C ASP A 122 10.63 19.87 15.40
N MET A 123 10.04 18.76 14.97
CA MET A 123 8.84 18.20 15.58
C MET A 123 9.15 17.66 16.97
N ILE A 124 8.42 18.15 17.96
CA ILE A 124 8.44 17.70 19.35
C ILE A 124 7.09 17.06 19.64
N THR A 125 7.10 15.88 20.24
CA THR A 125 5.89 15.16 20.67
C THR A 125 6.01 14.74 22.12
N SER A 126 4.88 14.66 22.83
CA SER A 126 4.83 13.91 24.08
C SER A 126 4.95 12.40 23.81
N LEU A 127 5.30 11.63 24.85
CA LEU A 127 5.42 10.17 24.81
C LEU A 127 4.46 9.51 25.82
N MET A 128 3.18 9.84 25.72
CA MET A 128 2.12 9.20 26.50
C MET A 128 1.80 7.82 25.92
N MET A 129 1.66 6.83 26.81
CA MET A 129 1.27 5.48 26.41
C MET A 129 -0.25 5.38 26.37
N CYS A 130 -0.84 5.41 25.17
CA CYS A 130 -2.26 5.23 24.96
C CYS A 130 -2.59 3.79 24.55
N SER A 131 -3.46 3.12 25.31
CA SER A 131 -4.02 1.83 24.92
C SER A 131 -5.18 2.01 23.95
N GLY A 132 -5.16 1.29 22.82
CA GLY A 132 -6.32 1.14 21.93
C GLY A 132 -6.68 2.36 21.08
N LEU A 133 -5.72 3.24 20.79
CA LEU A 133 -5.89 4.28 19.77
C LEU A 133 -5.21 3.81 18.49
N GLU A 134 -5.92 3.88 17.36
CA GLU A 134 -5.37 3.94 15.99
C GLU A 134 -5.73 5.31 15.45
N SER A 135 -4.75 6.12 15.07
CA SER A 135 -4.92 7.54 14.71
C SER A 135 -4.25 7.82 13.38
N GLU A 136 -4.82 8.76 12.63
CA GLU A 136 -4.36 9.20 11.33
C GLU A 136 -2.99 9.89 11.37
N LEU A 137 -2.49 10.27 12.55
CA LEU A 137 -1.17 10.87 12.74
C LEU A 137 -0.23 9.99 13.56
N GLN A 138 -0.50 8.68 13.67
CA GLN A 138 0.37 7.78 14.41
C GLN A 138 1.76 7.70 13.79
N GLY A 139 2.78 7.94 14.62
CA GLY A 139 4.19 7.86 14.23
C GLY A 139 4.79 9.23 13.96
N SER A 140 5.81 9.28 13.10
CA SER A 140 6.51 10.52 12.76
C SER A 140 5.83 11.21 11.59
N VAL A 141 5.23 12.37 11.85
CA VAL A 141 4.72 13.27 10.81
C VAL A 141 5.91 13.98 10.15
N VAL A 142 6.30 13.53 8.96
CA VAL A 142 7.51 14.04 8.27
C VAL A 142 7.15 15.00 7.14
N ALA A 143 6.15 14.65 6.34
CA ALA A 143 5.71 15.47 5.23
C ALA A 143 4.20 15.36 5.01
N ALA A 144 3.64 16.27 4.22
CA ALA A 144 2.27 16.20 3.77
C ALA A 144 2.08 16.84 2.38
N VAL A 145 0.95 16.52 1.76
CA VAL A 145 0.46 17.17 0.54
C VAL A 145 -0.97 17.62 0.79
N ALA A 146 -1.23 18.92 0.68
CA ALA A 146 -2.57 19.46 0.67
C ALA A 146 -3.12 19.41 -0.77
N SER A 147 -4.35 18.93 -0.91
CA SER A 147 -5.10 18.93 -2.17
C SER A 147 -6.55 19.29 -1.86
N GLY A 148 -6.93 20.52 -2.17
CA GLY A 148 -8.22 21.12 -1.80
C GLY A 148 -8.44 21.12 -0.28
N ASP A 149 -9.47 20.37 0.13
CA ASP A 149 -9.89 20.23 1.54
C ASP A 149 -9.37 18.94 2.19
N THR A 150 -8.33 18.32 1.63
CA THR A 150 -7.73 17.11 2.18
C THR A 150 -6.22 17.27 2.32
N LEU A 151 -5.69 16.92 3.49
CA LEU A 151 -4.27 16.84 3.78
C LEU A 151 -3.85 15.37 3.87
N TYR A 152 -2.98 14.96 2.96
CA TYR A 152 -2.40 13.63 2.89
C TYR A 152 -1.07 13.64 3.65
N VAL A 153 -1.01 12.95 4.79
CA VAL A 153 0.16 12.90 5.66
C VAL A 153 1.03 11.71 5.25
N LEU A 154 2.34 11.95 5.19
CA LEU A 154 3.32 11.02 4.66
C LEU A 154 4.33 10.61 5.73
N ASP A 155 4.72 9.34 5.69
CA ASP A 155 5.79 8.78 6.50
C ASP A 155 7.18 9.17 5.97
N GLU A 156 8.23 8.70 6.66
CA GLU A 156 9.63 8.90 6.30
C GLU A 156 10.03 8.31 4.94
N ASN A 157 9.28 7.34 4.43
CA ASN A 157 9.50 6.70 3.13
C ASN A 157 8.68 7.38 2.02
N GLY A 158 7.89 8.41 2.34
CA GLY A 158 6.96 9.06 1.42
C GLY A 158 5.68 8.27 1.16
N GLY A 159 5.41 7.22 1.95
CA GLY A 159 4.16 6.47 1.94
C GLY A 159 3.04 7.22 2.65
N LEU A 160 1.79 7.01 2.24
CA LEU A 160 0.64 7.60 2.91
C LEU A 160 0.48 7.00 4.31
N SER A 161 0.59 7.84 5.33
CA SER A 161 0.41 7.48 6.74
C SER A 161 -0.95 7.91 7.29
N GLY A 162 -1.58 8.92 6.69
CA GLY A 162 -2.80 9.51 7.23
C GLY A 162 -3.51 10.46 6.29
N VAL A 163 -4.78 10.73 6.57
CA VAL A 163 -5.61 11.68 5.81
C VAL A 163 -6.41 12.53 6.79
N LEU A 164 -6.32 13.84 6.66
CA LEU A 164 -7.08 14.80 7.46
C LEU A 164 -7.91 15.71 6.55
N SER A 165 -9.19 15.86 6.88
CA SER A 165 -10.05 16.83 6.20
C SER A 165 -9.81 18.24 6.73
N ARG A 166 -9.92 19.27 5.88
CA ARG A 166 -9.88 20.66 6.33
C ARG A 166 -11.03 20.92 7.30
N ALA A 167 -10.73 21.51 8.46
CA ALA A 167 -11.75 21.87 9.41
C ALA A 167 -12.60 23.03 8.85
N PRO A 168 -13.93 23.03 9.06
CA PRO A 168 -14.75 24.17 8.69
C PRO A 168 -14.28 25.40 9.46
N ASN A 169 -14.07 26.52 8.75
CA ASN A 169 -13.63 27.80 9.31
C ASN A 169 -14.36 28.07 10.65
N GLN A 170 -13.62 28.15 11.75
CA GLN A 170 -14.11 28.66 13.03
C GLN A 170 -14.14 30.19 12.98
#